data_AF-A0A9P4Y8L1-F1
#
_entry.id   AF-A0A9P4Y8L1-F1
#
_cell.length_a   1.000
_cell.length_b   1.000
_cell.length_c   1.000
_cell.angle_alpha   90.00
_cell.angle_beta   90.00
_cell.angle_gamma   90.00
#
_symmetry.space_group_name_H-M   'P 1'
#
loop_
_entity.id
_entity.type
_entity.pdbx_description
1 polymer ?
#
loop_
_entity_poly.entity_id
_entity_poly.type
_entity_poly.pdbx_seq_one_letter_code
_entity_poly.pdbx_strand_id
1 'polypeptide(L)'
;MCRENAEEKKAEAARKKAEREALLAEEEKNTPGRSAPKNAKSAVKKTKGLDQALGQLDNDAPLPTLNASGIENAIDALGLTDSKPSLKIDRHPERRQWKYDEWKLRRLKEMEANDPDWEQKKKYRNALSESLWKEWKNSPENPTNQVHAAYNSTQEDIAQIRAQMSKDTEKRLASK
;
A
#
# COMPACT_ATOMS: atom_id res chain seq x y z
N MET A 1 26.27 22.87 -38.30
CA MET A 1 25.58 23.25 -37.04
C MET A 1 24.08 22.91 -36.91
N CYS A 2 23.28 22.63 -37.96
CA CYS A 2 21.90 22.13 -37.78
C CYS A 2 21.69 20.65 -38.16
N ARG A 3 22.63 20.01 -38.87
CA ARG A 3 22.55 18.58 -39.24
C ARG A 3 23.23 17.66 -38.21
N GLU A 4 24.35 18.08 -37.64
CA GLU A 4 25.09 17.33 -36.60
C GLU A 4 24.22 17.06 -35.35
N ASN A 5 23.46 18.06 -34.88
CA ASN A 5 22.54 17.92 -33.75
C ASN A 5 21.37 16.93 -33.98
N ALA A 6 20.98 16.67 -35.23
CA ALA A 6 19.92 15.72 -35.56
C ALA A 6 20.44 14.29 -35.64
N GLU A 7 21.70 14.11 -35.99
CA GLU A 7 22.39 12.82 -36.08
C GLU A 7 22.84 12.34 -34.69
N GLU A 8 23.30 13.24 -33.83
CA GLU A 8 23.62 12.94 -32.43
C GLU A 8 22.37 12.49 -31.64
N LYS A 9 21.23 13.17 -31.81
CA LYS A 9 19.97 12.77 -31.16
C LYS A 9 19.46 11.42 -31.63
N LYS A 10 19.71 11.03 -32.88
CA LYS A 10 19.37 9.70 -33.41
C LYS A 10 20.32 8.62 -32.88
N ALA A 11 21.60 8.93 -32.75
CA ALA A 11 22.59 8.02 -32.17
C ALA A 11 22.33 7.77 -30.67
N GLU A 12 21.96 8.80 -29.91
CA GLU A 12 21.58 8.65 -28.50
C GLU A 12 20.26 7.90 -28.32
N ALA A 13 19.27 8.14 -29.18
CA ALA A 13 18.02 7.38 -29.14
C ALA A 13 18.23 5.90 -29.47
N ALA A 14 19.14 5.59 -30.39
CA ALA A 14 19.51 4.20 -30.71
C ALA A 14 20.24 3.52 -29.54
N ARG A 15 21.13 4.23 -28.82
CA ARG A 15 21.78 3.70 -27.61
C ARG A 15 20.80 3.47 -26.47
N LYS A 16 19.92 4.43 -26.18
CA LYS A 16 18.86 4.29 -25.17
C LYS A 16 17.86 3.18 -25.52
N LYS A 17 17.64 2.91 -26.81
CA LYS A 17 16.81 1.79 -27.25
C LYS A 17 17.53 0.46 -27.04
N ALA A 18 18.81 0.36 -27.41
CA ALA A 18 19.61 -0.85 -27.21
C ALA A 18 19.77 -1.20 -25.72
N GLU A 19 19.97 -0.21 -24.86
CA GLU A 19 20.05 -0.41 -23.39
C GLU A 19 18.72 -0.89 -22.81
N ARG A 20 17.58 -0.32 -23.27
CA ARG A 20 16.25 -0.75 -22.83
C ARG A 20 15.92 -2.17 -23.31
N GLU A 21 16.37 -2.54 -24.51
CA GLU A 21 16.16 -3.86 -25.10
C GLU A 21 17.06 -4.91 -24.42
N ALA A 22 18.28 -4.54 -24.01
CA ALA A 22 19.15 -5.39 -23.20
C ALA A 22 18.57 -5.65 -21.80
N LEU A 23 18.06 -4.62 -21.12
CA LEU A 23 17.35 -4.76 -19.84
C LEU A 23 16.12 -5.66 -19.98
N LEU A 24 15.31 -5.49 -21.04
CA LEU A 24 14.14 -6.33 -21.27
C LEU A 24 14.50 -7.80 -21.53
N ALA A 25 15.62 -8.05 -22.22
CA ALA A 25 16.12 -9.40 -22.43
C ALA A 25 16.69 -10.06 -21.16
N GLU A 26 17.29 -9.28 -20.25
CA GLU A 26 17.72 -9.76 -18.94
C GLU A 26 16.53 -10.08 -18.02
N GLU A 27 15.48 -9.25 -18.06
CA GLU A 27 14.21 -9.51 -17.38
C GLU A 27 13.50 -10.77 -17.92
N GLU A 28 13.52 -11.01 -19.23
CA GLU A 28 12.99 -12.24 -19.83
C GLU A 28 13.81 -13.49 -19.44
N LYS A 29 15.14 -13.36 -19.31
CA LYS A 29 16.01 -14.46 -18.87
C LYS A 29 15.88 -14.78 -17.38
N ASN A 30 15.60 -13.78 -16.53
CA ASN A 30 15.37 -13.96 -15.09
C ASN A 30 13.94 -14.43 -14.76
N THR A 31 13.04 -14.48 -15.75
CA THR A 31 11.69 -15.02 -15.59
C THR A 31 11.42 -16.26 -16.47
N PRO A 32 12.25 -17.33 -16.40
CA PRO A 32 12.03 -18.55 -17.16
C PRO A 32 10.85 -19.34 -16.55
N GLY A 33 9.64 -18.98 -16.96
CA GLY A 33 8.41 -19.61 -16.47
C GLY A 33 7.11 -19.01 -16.99
N ARG A 34 7.15 -17.85 -17.68
CA ARG A 34 5.95 -17.19 -18.23
C ARG A 34 5.76 -17.36 -19.75
N SER A 35 6.62 -18.11 -20.43
CA SER A 35 6.59 -18.28 -21.89
C SER A 35 5.87 -19.54 -22.40
N ALA A 36 5.11 -20.25 -21.57
CA ALA A 36 4.30 -21.39 -22.03
C ALA A 36 2.82 -21.01 -22.20
N PRO A 37 2.26 -20.96 -23.42
CA PRO A 37 0.84 -20.75 -23.63
C PRO A 37 0.10 -22.07 -23.46
N LYS A 38 -0.34 -22.37 -22.23
CA LYS A 38 -1.35 -23.41 -21.98
C LYS A 38 -2.62 -22.75 -21.48
N ASN A 39 -3.69 -22.91 -22.25
CA ASN A 39 -5.05 -22.36 -22.13
C ASN A 39 -5.24 -20.91 -22.60
N ALA A 40 -5.55 -20.79 -23.90
CA ALA A 40 -6.28 -19.66 -24.46
C ALA A 40 -7.72 -19.62 -23.91
N LYS A 41 -7.89 -19.09 -22.70
CA LYS A 41 -9.08 -18.33 -22.35
C LYS A 41 -8.65 -16.89 -22.36
N SER A 42 -9.03 -16.17 -23.41
CA SER A 42 -8.75 -14.75 -23.58
C SER A 42 -9.27 -13.97 -22.38
N ALA A 43 -8.40 -13.71 -21.41
CA ALA A 43 -8.62 -12.66 -20.43
C ALA A 43 -8.60 -11.35 -21.22
N VAL A 44 -9.79 -10.84 -21.54
CA VAL A 44 -9.99 -9.49 -22.03
C VAL A 44 -9.29 -8.58 -21.02
N LYS A 45 -8.10 -8.08 -21.39
CA LYS A 45 -7.39 -7.08 -20.62
C LYS A 45 -8.29 -5.85 -20.62
N LYS A 46 -9.10 -5.68 -19.59
CA LYS A 46 -9.86 -4.46 -19.38
C LYS A 46 -8.85 -3.37 -19.02
N THR A 47 -8.37 -2.65 -20.02
CA THR A 47 -7.63 -1.38 -19.91
C THR A 47 -8.50 -0.23 -19.38
N LYS A 48 -9.62 -0.56 -18.69
CA LYS A 48 -10.65 0.39 -18.26
C LYS A 48 -10.17 1.30 -17.13
N GLY A 49 -9.03 1.00 -16.48
CA GLY A 49 -8.49 1.81 -15.39
C GLY A 49 -7.66 3.00 -15.89
N LEU A 50 -6.70 2.76 -16.78
CA LEU A 50 -5.81 3.82 -17.28
C LEU A 50 -6.54 4.80 -18.21
N ASP A 51 -7.43 4.28 -19.05
CA ASP A 51 -8.18 5.09 -20.02
C ASP A 51 -9.31 5.90 -19.37
N GLN A 52 -9.91 5.41 -18.27
CA GLN A 52 -10.80 6.24 -17.45
C GLN A 52 -10.03 7.30 -16.67
N ALA A 53 -8.86 6.96 -16.11
CA ALA A 53 -8.03 7.93 -15.39
C ALA A 53 -7.55 9.04 -16.34
N LEU A 54 -7.19 8.70 -17.59
CA LEU A 54 -6.78 9.67 -18.59
C LEU A 54 -7.97 10.46 -19.15
N GLY A 55 -9.12 9.83 -19.39
CA GLY A 55 -10.35 10.52 -19.82
C GLY A 55 -10.96 11.45 -18.77
N GLN A 56 -10.67 11.24 -17.48
CA GLN A 56 -11.01 12.17 -16.40
C GLN A 56 -10.12 13.42 -16.40
N LEU A 57 -8.90 13.32 -16.94
CA LEU A 57 -7.95 14.42 -17.07
C LEU A 57 -8.32 15.37 -18.23
N ASP A 58 -8.99 14.86 -19.27
CA ASP A 58 -9.48 15.62 -20.44
C ASP A 58 -10.78 16.41 -20.20
N ASN A 59 -11.39 16.31 -19.01
CA ASN A 59 -12.53 17.16 -18.65
C ASN A 59 -12.02 18.45 -18.00
N ASP A 60 -12.24 19.59 -18.66
CA ASP A 60 -11.95 20.98 -18.23
C ASP A 60 -12.71 21.43 -16.94
N ALA A 61 -13.11 20.51 -16.08
CA ALA A 61 -13.54 20.85 -14.72
C ALA A 61 -12.30 21.13 -13.88
N PRO A 62 -12.30 22.14 -12.98
CA PRO A 62 -11.18 22.37 -12.07
C PRO A 62 -10.98 21.11 -11.23
N LEU A 63 -9.97 20.32 -11.60
CA LEU A 63 -9.59 19.15 -10.82
C LEU A 63 -9.26 19.65 -9.41
N PRO A 64 -9.77 19.00 -8.36
CA PRO A 64 -9.39 19.36 -7.01
C PRO A 64 -7.87 19.31 -6.96
N THR A 65 -7.25 20.45 -6.68
CA THR A 65 -5.79 20.58 -6.53
C THR A 65 -5.40 19.85 -5.25
N LEU A 66 -5.35 18.52 -5.32
CA LEU A 66 -4.93 17.67 -4.23
C LEU A 66 -3.41 17.75 -4.14
N ASN A 67 -2.90 18.32 -3.04
CA ASN A 67 -1.47 18.45 -2.81
C ASN A 67 -0.90 17.10 -2.36
N ALA A 68 -0.62 16.24 -3.35
CA ALA A 68 -0.05 14.91 -3.19
C ALA A 68 1.49 14.91 -3.08
N SER A 69 2.07 15.86 -2.34
CA SER A 69 3.52 15.89 -2.10
C SER A 69 3.91 14.81 -1.08
N GLY A 70 4.83 13.91 -1.47
CA GLY A 70 5.26 12.77 -0.67
C GLY A 70 4.53 11.46 -0.99
N ILE A 71 5.22 10.33 -0.75
CA ILE A 71 4.77 8.99 -1.16
C ILE A 71 3.43 8.62 -0.51
N GLU A 72 3.27 8.89 0.78
CA GLU A 72 2.05 8.55 1.53
C GLU A 72 0.85 9.36 1.01
N ASN A 73 1.02 10.67 0.82
CA ASN A 73 -0.02 11.53 0.25
C ASN A 73 -0.37 11.13 -1.19
N ALA A 74 0.59 10.67 -1.99
CA ALA A 74 0.36 10.18 -3.35
C ALA A 74 -0.39 8.84 -3.37
N ILE A 75 -0.10 7.93 -2.43
CA ILE A 75 -0.85 6.68 -2.26
C ILE A 75 -2.30 6.97 -1.85
N ASP A 76 -2.50 7.92 -0.93
CA ASP A 76 -3.84 8.30 -0.49
C ASP A 76 -4.63 9.00 -1.60
N ALA A 77 -3.99 9.89 -2.36
CA ALA A 77 -4.59 10.51 -3.54
C ALA A 77 -4.97 9.47 -4.59
N LEU A 78 -4.11 8.47 -4.84
CA LEU A 78 -4.43 7.36 -5.74
C LEU A 78 -5.62 6.54 -5.22
N GLY A 79 -5.68 6.29 -3.90
CA GLY A 79 -6.79 5.61 -3.25
C GLY A 79 -8.14 6.31 -3.44
N LEU A 80 -8.14 7.64 -3.54
CA LEU A 80 -9.35 8.44 -3.84
C LEU A 80 -9.79 8.30 -5.32
N THR A 81 -8.85 8.09 -6.24
CA THR A 81 -9.17 7.92 -7.67
C THR A 81 -9.61 6.51 -8.05
N ASP A 82 -9.33 5.49 -7.22
CA ASP A 82 -9.69 4.11 -7.51
C ASP A 82 -11.22 3.91 -7.36
N SER A 83 -11.89 3.65 -8.49
CA SER A 83 -13.34 3.41 -8.54
C SER A 83 -13.79 2.18 -7.75
N LYS A 84 -12.86 1.28 -7.37
CA LYS A 84 -13.16 0.14 -6.52
C LYS A 84 -12.28 0.15 -5.27
N PRO A 85 -12.83 0.51 -4.09
CA PRO A 85 -12.09 0.38 -2.86
C PRO A 85 -11.87 -1.11 -2.58
N SER A 86 -10.65 -1.60 -2.86
CA SER A 86 -10.21 -2.96 -2.57
C SER A 86 -10.03 -3.22 -1.06
N LEU A 87 -10.14 -2.16 -0.25
CA LEU A 87 -10.02 -2.20 1.21
C LEU A 87 -11.27 -2.82 1.83
N LYS A 88 -11.17 -4.11 2.15
CA LYS A 88 -12.13 -4.82 2.99
C LYS A 88 -12.04 -4.26 4.41
N ILE A 89 -13.11 -3.61 4.87
CA ILE A 89 -13.21 -3.22 6.28
C ILE A 89 -13.51 -4.48 7.07
N ASP A 90 -12.65 -4.79 8.03
CA ASP A 90 -12.85 -5.93 8.92
C ASP A 90 -13.94 -5.63 9.95
N ARG A 91 -14.75 -6.65 10.23
CA ARG A 91 -15.84 -6.62 11.22
C ARG A 91 -15.45 -7.31 12.53
N HIS A 92 -14.31 -8.01 12.54
CA HIS A 92 -13.86 -8.87 13.62
C HIS A 92 -12.38 -8.68 13.95
N PRO A 93 -11.98 -7.48 14.41
CA PRO A 93 -10.61 -7.25 14.85
C PRO A 93 -10.20 -8.20 15.99
N GLU A 94 -11.14 -8.67 16.82
CA GLU A 94 -10.90 -9.68 17.85
C GLU A 94 -10.35 -11.01 17.31
N ARG A 95 -10.69 -11.41 16.07
CA ARG A 95 -10.14 -12.65 15.48
C ARG A 95 -8.66 -12.50 15.12
N ARG A 96 -8.14 -11.28 15.06
CA ARG A 96 -6.73 -11.00 14.80
C ARG A 96 -5.89 -10.94 16.10
N GLN A 97 -6.42 -11.43 17.23
CA GLN A 97 -5.70 -11.52 18.50
C GLN A 97 -4.38 -12.30 18.42
N TRP A 98 -4.23 -13.26 17.49
CA TRP A 98 -2.97 -13.99 17.27
C TRP A 98 -1.79 -13.06 16.93
N LYS A 99 -2.06 -11.85 16.43
CA LYS A 99 -1.03 -10.82 16.19
C LYS A 99 -0.35 -10.36 17.47
N TYR A 100 -1.04 -10.42 18.61
CA TYR A 100 -0.41 -10.14 19.90
C TYR A 100 0.69 -11.15 20.21
N ASP A 101 0.47 -12.44 19.91
CA ASP A 101 1.47 -13.48 20.18
C ASP A 101 2.72 -13.30 19.30
N GLU A 102 2.52 -13.00 18.02
CA GLU A 102 3.63 -12.70 17.09
C GLU A 102 4.43 -11.47 17.57
N TRP A 103 3.75 -10.38 17.91
CA TRP A 103 4.38 -9.16 18.42
C TRP A 103 5.10 -9.40 19.75
N LYS A 104 4.45 -10.12 20.68
CA LYS A 104 5.00 -10.45 21.98
C LYS A 104 6.28 -11.26 21.83
N LEU A 105 6.34 -12.23 20.93
CA LEU A 105 7.56 -13.01 20.67
C LEU A 105 8.69 -12.13 20.15
N ARG A 106 8.42 -11.21 19.21
CA ARG A 106 9.40 -10.24 18.72
C ARG A 106 9.89 -9.34 19.86
N ARG A 107 8.95 -8.79 20.64
CA ARG A 107 9.24 -7.87 21.74
C ARG A 107 10.04 -8.54 22.85
N LEU A 108 9.72 -9.79 23.19
CA LEU A 108 10.49 -10.56 24.16
C LEU A 108 11.94 -10.78 23.71
N LYS A 109 12.16 -11.04 22.41
CA LYS A 109 13.51 -11.17 21.84
C LYS A 109 14.28 -9.84 21.87
N GLU A 110 13.62 -8.72 21.60
CA GLU A 110 14.21 -7.38 21.72
C GLU A 110 14.58 -7.07 23.19
N MET A 111 13.69 -7.37 24.13
CA MET A 111 13.91 -7.13 25.56
C MET A 111 15.07 -7.98 26.10
N GLU A 112 15.15 -9.26 25.70
CA GLU A 112 16.25 -10.15 26.10
C GLU A 112 17.62 -9.64 25.60
N ALA A 113 17.67 -8.98 24.44
CA ALA A 113 18.90 -8.45 23.88
C ALA A 113 19.30 -7.07 24.44
N ASN A 114 18.32 -6.20 24.75
CA ASN A 114 18.57 -4.80 25.09
C ASN A 114 18.47 -4.49 26.59
N ASP A 115 17.70 -5.27 27.36
CA ASP A 115 17.50 -5.00 28.78
C ASP A 115 18.45 -5.84 29.65
N PRO A 116 19.38 -5.21 30.40
CA PRO A 116 20.23 -5.92 31.35
C PRO A 116 19.43 -6.55 32.52
N ASP A 117 18.26 -5.99 32.86
CA ASP A 117 17.38 -6.49 33.92
C ASP A 117 16.32 -7.51 33.44
N TRP A 118 16.48 -8.03 32.21
CA TRP A 118 15.55 -9.01 31.63
C TRP A 118 15.26 -10.18 32.58
N GLU A 119 16.29 -10.73 33.23
CA GLU A 119 16.13 -11.87 34.15
C GLU A 119 15.23 -11.55 35.34
N GLN A 120 15.27 -10.32 35.86
CA GLN A 120 14.41 -9.89 36.96
C GLN A 120 12.97 -9.69 36.48
N LYS A 121 12.77 -9.03 35.34
CA LYS A 121 11.45 -8.84 34.73
C LYS A 121 10.78 -10.17 34.39
N LYS A 122 11.56 -11.15 33.92
CA LYS A 122 11.10 -12.51 33.60
C LYS A 122 10.55 -13.26 34.81
N LYS A 123 11.05 -13.00 36.03
CA LYS A 123 10.52 -13.59 37.28
C LYS A 123 9.07 -13.14 37.52
N TYR A 124 8.76 -11.88 37.22
CA TYR A 124 7.42 -11.31 37.36
C TYR A 124 6.59 -11.44 36.08
N ARG A 125 6.30 -12.67 35.68
CA ARG A 125 5.59 -12.97 34.41
C ARG A 125 4.28 -12.22 34.22
N ASN A 126 3.48 -12.08 35.29
CA ASN A 126 2.19 -11.40 35.23
C ASN A 126 2.38 -9.90 34.94
N ALA A 127 3.22 -9.21 35.71
CA ALA A 127 3.51 -7.78 35.52
C ALA A 127 4.15 -7.50 34.14
N LEU A 128 5.06 -8.36 33.69
CA LEU A 128 5.64 -8.27 32.35
C LEU A 128 4.55 -8.41 31.28
N SER A 129 3.67 -9.40 31.40
CA SER A 129 2.58 -9.61 30.44
C SER A 129 1.59 -8.45 30.39
N GLU A 130 1.30 -7.82 31.53
CA GLU A 130 0.44 -6.63 31.60
C GLU A 130 1.10 -5.41 30.96
N SER A 131 2.39 -5.21 31.20
CA SER A 131 3.18 -4.14 30.57
C SER A 131 3.20 -4.30 29.05
N LEU A 132 3.49 -5.51 28.57
CA LEU A 132 3.50 -5.85 27.16
C LEU A 132 2.10 -5.66 26.53
N TRP A 133 1.04 -6.06 27.23
CA TRP A 133 -0.32 -5.85 26.76
C TRP A 133 -0.70 -4.36 26.64
N LYS A 134 -0.25 -3.52 27.58
CA LYS A 134 -0.47 -2.06 27.52
C LYS A 134 0.30 -1.43 26.35
N GLU A 135 1.55 -1.82 26.16
CA GLU A 135 2.37 -1.38 25.03
C GLU A 135 1.74 -1.83 23.69
N TRP A 136 1.29 -3.08 23.61
CA TRP A 136 0.59 -3.61 22.45
C TRP A 136 -0.69 -2.84 22.13
N LYS A 137 -1.52 -2.55 23.14
CA LYS A 137 -2.77 -1.79 22.96
C LYS A 137 -2.53 -0.44 22.28
N ASN A 138 -1.41 0.20 22.57
CA ASN A 138 -1.05 1.50 21.98
C ASN A 138 -0.25 1.39 20.67
N SER A 139 0.20 0.19 20.32
CA SER A 139 1.02 -0.04 19.13
C SER A 139 0.21 0.16 17.84
N PRO A 140 0.81 0.72 16.77
CA PRO A 140 0.18 0.80 15.44
C PRO A 140 0.01 -0.58 14.79
N GLU A 141 0.77 -1.59 15.24
CA GLU A 141 0.65 -2.97 14.75
C GLU A 141 -0.62 -3.67 15.25
N ASN A 142 -1.30 -3.10 16.24
CA ASN A 142 -2.52 -3.66 16.80
C ASN A 142 -3.71 -3.50 15.82
N PRO A 143 -4.31 -4.61 15.35
CA PRO A 143 -5.46 -4.60 14.46
C PRO A 143 -6.68 -3.81 14.96
N THR A 144 -6.85 -3.67 16.28
CA THR A 144 -8.00 -2.96 16.85
C THR A 144 -7.88 -1.44 16.70
N ASN A 145 -6.67 -0.91 16.51
CA ASN A 145 -6.43 0.52 16.33
C ASN A 145 -6.72 0.98 14.90
N GLN A 146 -6.97 0.04 13.99
CA GLN A 146 -7.38 0.30 12.61
C GLN A 146 -8.89 0.56 12.53
N VAL A 147 -9.32 1.22 11.45
CA VAL A 147 -10.75 1.39 11.18
C VAL A 147 -11.41 0.04 10.95
N HIS A 148 -12.43 -0.25 11.73
CA HIS A 148 -13.21 -1.48 11.67
C HIS A 148 -14.70 -1.14 11.72
N ALA A 149 -15.53 -2.05 11.21
CA ALA A 149 -16.97 -1.92 11.29
C ALA A 149 -17.50 -2.74 12.48
N ALA A 150 -18.63 -2.30 13.06
CA ALA A 150 -19.31 -3.07 14.10
C ALA A 150 -19.79 -4.42 13.56
N TYR A 151 -19.91 -5.43 14.44
CA TYR A 151 -20.33 -6.78 14.06
C TYR A 151 -21.67 -6.81 13.31
N ASN A 152 -22.64 -6.01 13.74
CA ASN A 152 -23.97 -5.92 13.15
C ASN A 152 -24.11 -4.85 12.05
N SER A 153 -22.99 -4.31 11.54
CA SER A 153 -23.02 -3.30 10.47
C SER A 153 -23.67 -3.83 9.19
N THR A 154 -24.52 -3.02 8.57
CA THR A 154 -25.04 -3.29 7.23
C THR A 154 -24.02 -2.93 6.16
N GLN A 155 -24.29 -3.27 4.89
CA GLN A 155 -23.44 -2.85 3.78
C GLN A 155 -23.42 -1.32 3.61
N GLU A 156 -24.53 -0.66 3.93
CA GLU A 156 -24.67 0.80 3.92
C GLU A 156 -23.79 1.44 5.00
N ASP A 157 -23.77 0.89 6.21
CA ASP A 157 -22.89 1.38 7.29
C ASP A 157 -21.41 1.27 6.90
N ILE A 158 -21.01 0.17 6.27
CA ILE A 158 -19.65 0.00 5.75
C ILE A 158 -19.35 1.03 4.67
N ALA A 159 -20.30 1.32 3.79
CA ALA A 159 -20.13 2.35 2.77
C ALA A 159 -20.02 3.76 3.38
N GLN A 160 -20.78 4.05 4.43
CA GLN A 160 -20.69 5.32 5.16
C GLN A 160 -19.35 5.47 5.87
N ILE A 161 -18.84 4.44 6.54
CA ILE A 161 -17.51 4.45 7.16
C ILE A 161 -16.43 4.74 6.10
N ARG A 162 -16.51 4.09 4.93
CA ARG A 162 -15.59 4.35 3.81
C ARG A 162 -15.68 5.78 3.28
N ALA A 163 -16.90 6.28 3.11
CA ALA A 163 -17.12 7.65 2.64
C ALA A 163 -16.56 8.67 3.64
N GLN A 164 -16.73 8.42 4.94
CA GLN A 164 -16.17 9.26 6.00
C GLN A 164 -14.64 9.26 5.95
N MET A 165 -14.01 8.09 5.84
CA MET A 165 -12.56 7.98 5.67
C MET A 165 -12.06 8.74 4.44
N SER A 166 -12.74 8.57 3.30
CA SER A 166 -12.37 9.24 2.04
C SER A 166 -12.45 10.76 2.18
N LYS A 167 -13.51 11.27 2.82
CA LYS A 167 -13.67 12.70 3.12
C LYS A 167 -12.57 13.22 4.04
N ASP A 168 -12.18 12.46 5.06
CA ASP A 168 -11.13 12.87 5.98
C ASP A 168 -9.75 12.87 5.29
N THR A 169 -9.51 11.93 4.37
CA THR A 169 -8.31 11.96 3.52
C THR A 169 -8.32 13.14 2.54
N GLU A 170 -9.45 13.44 1.90
CA GLU A 170 -9.61 14.60 1.03
C GLU A 170 -9.32 15.90 1.77
N LYS A 171 -9.89 16.09 2.98
CA LYS A 171 -9.63 17.28 3.82
C LYS A 171 -8.15 17.43 4.17
N ARG A 172 -7.46 16.33 4.44
CA ARG A 172 -6.02 16.36 4.76
C ARG A 172 -5.17 16.72 3.53
N LEU A 173 -5.55 16.23 2.35
CA LEU A 173 -4.85 16.53 1.10
C LEU A 173 -5.19 17.92 0.54
N ALA A 174 -6.37 18.46 0.86
CA ALA A 174 -6.79 19.80 0.46
C ALA A 174 -6.24 20.91 1.38
N SER A 175 -5.87 20.58 2.62
CA SER A 175 -5.33 21.57 3.59
C SER A 175 -3.80 21.67 3.60
N LYS A 176 -3.09 20.73 2.96
CA LYS A 176 -1.64 20.80 2.70
C LYS A 176 -1.37 21.62 1.45
#